data_AF-A0A7C9CB10-F1
#
_entry.id   AF-A0A7C9CB10-F1
#
_cell.length_a   1.000
_cell.length_b   1.000
_cell.length_c   1.000
_cell.angle_alpha   90.00
_cell.angle_beta   90.00
_cell.angle_gamma   90.00
#
_symmetry.space_group_name_H-M   'P 1'
#
loop_
_entity.id
_entity.type
_entity.pdbx_description
1 polymer ?
#
loop_
_entity_poly.entity_id
_entity_poly.type
_entity_poly.pdbx_seq_one_letter_code
_entity_poly.pdbx_strand_id
1 'polypeptide(L)'
;MLRSFWRTVDRFSLQHFKHIINELRGIKVVDKFNREAVVDILQSIVEIVSYGDKHDPSIFECFMELQVLAEFVRLLKISRNPRIQAAVLQYLSIMIQNLQSEQAIYYCFSNGYINSIITHEYEFHAGDLALYYVSFLRTVSGKLSKDTVCLLVKTQEDAVTSFPLYTEAIRFAHHGEKMIQTAIRSLTLSIYNVSDDMVYRFLMTPPTSEYFSDLFLKLREECVHLDTTICSLRYVFSDTKC
;
A
#
# COMPACT_ATOMS: atom_id res chain seq x y z
N MET A 1 -45.93 -18.16 9.45
CA MET A 1 -45.45 -18.60 8.12
C MET A 1 -44.84 -17.40 7.41
N LEU A 2 -43.50 -17.25 7.43
CA LEU A 2 -42.69 -16.38 6.54
C LEU A 2 -41.19 -16.50 6.90
N ARG A 3 -40.71 -17.72 7.20
CA ARG A 3 -39.29 -18.03 7.49
C ARG A 3 -38.69 -19.01 6.49
N SER A 4 -39.14 -18.98 5.24
CA SER A 4 -38.69 -19.91 4.21
C SER A 4 -38.76 -19.28 2.81
N PHE A 5 -37.92 -18.28 2.50
CA PHE A 5 -37.67 -17.91 1.10
C PHE A 5 -36.41 -17.06 0.85
N TRP A 6 -35.34 -17.29 1.62
CA TRP A 6 -34.01 -16.87 1.18
C TRP A 6 -33.22 -18.16 1.00
N ARG A 7 -33.07 -18.61 -0.25
CA ARG A 7 -31.92 -19.45 -0.60
C ARG A 7 -30.71 -18.73 -0.03
N THR A 8 -29.91 -19.39 0.78
CA THR A 8 -28.63 -18.87 1.28
C THR A 8 -27.83 -18.42 0.07
N VAL A 9 -27.82 -17.12 -0.21
CA VAL A 9 -27.08 -16.57 -1.35
C VAL A 9 -25.63 -16.93 -1.10
N ASP A 10 -25.03 -17.65 -2.04
CA ASP A 10 -23.62 -17.98 -1.94
C ASP A 10 -22.82 -16.68 -1.99
N ARG A 11 -22.17 -16.36 -0.87
CA ARG A 11 -21.36 -15.16 -0.68
C ARG A 11 -20.23 -15.09 -1.69
N PHE A 12 -19.70 -16.22 -2.15
CA PHE A 12 -18.61 -16.25 -3.12
C PHE A 12 -19.08 -16.43 -4.56
N SER A 13 -20.38 -16.23 -4.83
CA SER A 13 -20.90 -16.32 -6.18
C SER A 13 -20.67 -15.06 -7.01
N LEU A 14 -20.47 -15.25 -8.31
CA LEU A 14 -20.38 -14.17 -9.30
C LEU A 14 -21.60 -13.23 -9.29
N GLN A 15 -22.79 -13.78 -9.05
CA GLN A 15 -24.03 -12.98 -8.98
C GLN A 15 -24.03 -12.04 -7.77
N HIS A 16 -23.61 -12.55 -6.60
CA HIS A 16 -23.50 -11.74 -5.40
C HIS A 16 -22.42 -10.67 -5.56
N PHE A 17 -21.28 -11.02 -6.16
CA PHE A 17 -20.23 -10.06 -6.44
C PHE A 17 -20.71 -8.90 -7.32
N LYS A 18 -21.39 -9.19 -8.43
CA LYS A 18 -21.99 -8.17 -9.31
C LYS A 18 -23.00 -7.29 -8.56
N HIS A 19 -23.79 -7.87 -7.66
CA HIS A 19 -24.73 -7.12 -6.84
C HIS A 19 -24.03 -6.11 -5.94
N ILE A 20 -23.00 -6.55 -5.18
CA ILE A 20 -22.22 -5.67 -4.29
C ILE A 20 -21.57 -4.52 -5.07
N ILE A 21 -20.98 -4.79 -6.25
CA ILE A 21 -20.38 -3.73 -7.07
C ILE A 21 -21.43 -2.72 -7.55
N ASN A 22 -22.64 -3.18 -7.90
CA ASN A 22 -23.72 -2.28 -8.29
C ASN A 22 -24.22 -1.42 -7.12
N GLU A 23 -24.29 -1.98 -5.90
CA GLU A 23 -24.58 -1.18 -4.71
C GLU A 23 -23.54 -0.08 -4.50
N LEU A 24 -22.25 -0.42 -4.61
CA LEU A 24 -21.17 0.56 -4.50
C LEU A 24 -21.28 1.69 -5.52
N ARG A 25 -21.59 1.34 -6.77
CA ARG A 25 -21.78 2.29 -7.89
C ARG A 25 -23.01 3.20 -7.71
N GLY A 26 -24.02 2.72 -7.00
CA GLY A 26 -25.21 3.48 -6.63
C GLY A 26 -24.89 4.64 -5.67
N ILE A 27 -23.85 4.50 -4.85
CA ILE A 27 -23.46 5.50 -3.85
C ILE A 27 -22.77 6.68 -4.55
N LYS A 28 -23.46 7.81 -4.66
CA LYS A 28 -22.92 9.05 -5.28
C LYS A 28 -22.26 10.00 -4.28
N VAL A 29 -22.67 9.95 -3.02
CA VAL A 29 -22.13 10.75 -1.92
C VAL A 29 -22.04 9.86 -0.68
N VAL A 30 -20.95 9.98 0.08
CA VAL A 30 -20.78 9.26 1.34
C VAL A 30 -21.09 10.20 2.50
N ASP A 31 -21.98 9.76 3.39
CA ASP A 31 -22.42 10.50 4.56
C ASP A 31 -22.36 9.65 5.82
N LYS A 32 -22.83 10.19 6.94
CA LYS A 32 -22.83 9.50 8.24
C LYS A 32 -23.73 8.28 8.30
N PHE A 33 -24.73 8.16 7.42
CA PHE A 33 -25.72 7.08 7.42
C PHE A 33 -25.27 5.90 6.57
N ASN A 34 -24.54 6.14 5.47
CA ASN A 34 -24.09 5.07 4.58
C ASN A 34 -22.62 4.65 4.77
N ARG A 35 -21.83 5.38 5.57
CA ARG A 35 -20.39 5.08 5.75
C ARG A 35 -20.09 3.65 6.18
N GLU A 36 -20.90 3.07 7.08
CA GLU A 36 -20.67 1.69 7.56
C GLU A 36 -20.95 0.69 6.44
N ALA A 37 -22.05 0.90 5.71
CA ALA A 37 -22.38 0.07 4.55
C ALA A 37 -21.29 0.12 3.47
N VAL A 38 -20.66 1.29 3.23
CA VAL A 38 -19.52 1.40 2.30
C VAL A 38 -18.34 0.54 2.78
N VAL A 39 -18.04 0.55 4.07
CA VAL A 39 -16.96 -0.25 4.67
C VAL A 39 -17.26 -1.75 4.52
N ASP A 40 -18.50 -2.17 4.79
CA ASP A 40 -18.94 -3.56 4.66
C ASP A 40 -18.89 -4.04 3.19
N ILE A 41 -19.26 -3.17 2.25
CA ILE A 41 -19.14 -3.42 0.81
C ILE A 41 -17.67 -3.59 0.41
N LEU A 42 -16.77 -2.69 0.83
CA LEU A 42 -15.34 -2.80 0.56
C LEU A 42 -14.74 -4.10 1.08
N GLN A 43 -15.12 -4.49 2.31
CA GLN A 43 -14.72 -5.76 2.89
C GLN A 43 -15.18 -6.95 2.03
N SER A 44 -16.47 -6.97 1.69
CA SER A 44 -17.08 -8.06 0.93
C SER A 44 -16.42 -8.22 -0.44
N ILE A 45 -16.12 -7.11 -1.12
CA ILE A 45 -15.38 -7.12 -2.40
C ILE A 45 -14.03 -7.81 -2.23
N VAL A 46 -13.25 -7.42 -1.22
CA VAL A 46 -11.89 -7.94 -1.04
C VAL A 46 -11.86 -9.40 -0.66
N GLU A 47 -12.78 -9.85 0.19
CA GLU A 47 -12.90 -11.27 0.54
C GLU A 47 -13.27 -12.12 -0.69
N ILE A 48 -14.22 -11.65 -1.50
CA ILE A 48 -14.65 -12.37 -2.70
C ILE A 48 -13.54 -12.40 -3.76
N VAL A 49 -12.85 -11.28 -4.00
CA VAL A 49 -11.74 -11.22 -4.97
C VAL A 49 -10.56 -12.07 -4.50
N SER A 50 -10.20 -12.03 -3.21
CA SER A 50 -9.12 -12.86 -2.66
C SER A 50 -9.44 -14.35 -2.71
N TYR A 51 -10.72 -14.72 -2.61
CA TYR A 51 -11.19 -16.08 -2.82
C TYR A 51 -11.13 -16.48 -4.30
N GLY A 52 -11.64 -15.62 -5.18
CA GLY A 52 -11.69 -15.82 -6.63
C GLY A 52 -10.32 -16.03 -7.26
N ASP A 53 -9.33 -15.22 -6.88
CA ASP A 53 -7.93 -15.35 -7.33
C ASP A 53 -7.36 -16.76 -7.10
N LYS A 54 -7.83 -17.46 -6.06
CA LYS A 54 -7.34 -18.80 -5.68
C LYS A 54 -8.22 -19.95 -6.19
N HIS A 55 -9.54 -19.75 -6.28
CA HIS A 55 -10.49 -20.86 -6.45
C HIS A 55 -11.43 -20.73 -7.65
N ASP A 56 -11.70 -19.51 -8.13
CA ASP A 56 -12.64 -19.26 -9.22
C ASP A 56 -12.19 -18.04 -10.06
N PRO A 57 -11.43 -18.29 -11.16
CA PRO A 57 -10.94 -17.22 -12.03
C PRO A 57 -12.03 -16.32 -12.60
N SER A 58 -13.27 -16.81 -12.75
CA SER A 58 -14.38 -16.02 -13.31
C SER A 58 -14.75 -14.81 -12.44
N ILE A 59 -14.52 -14.90 -11.13
CA ILE A 59 -14.69 -13.78 -10.20
C ILE A 59 -13.65 -12.70 -10.47
N PHE A 60 -12.39 -13.09 -10.69
CA PHE A 60 -11.31 -12.15 -10.97
C PHE A 60 -11.48 -11.50 -12.34
N GLU A 61 -11.88 -12.27 -13.36
CA GLU A 61 -12.27 -11.75 -14.67
C GLU A 61 -13.37 -10.69 -14.54
N CYS A 62 -14.41 -10.96 -13.74
CA CYS A 62 -15.47 -10.00 -13.49
C CYS A 62 -14.98 -8.76 -12.73
N PHE A 63 -14.05 -8.89 -11.79
CA PHE A 63 -13.41 -7.78 -11.10
C PHE A 63 -12.66 -6.85 -12.08
N MET A 64 -12.00 -7.44 -13.09
CA MET A 64 -11.35 -6.71 -14.17
C MET A 64 -12.37 -6.02 -15.08
N GLU A 65 -13.37 -6.76 -15.58
CA GLU A 65 -14.42 -6.24 -16.47
C GLU A 65 -15.19 -5.07 -15.85
N LEU A 66 -15.48 -5.15 -14.56
CA LEU A 66 -16.19 -4.11 -13.83
C LEU A 66 -15.28 -2.97 -13.34
N GLN A 67 -13.97 -3.00 -13.64
CA GLN A 67 -13.02 -1.97 -13.24
C GLN A 67 -13.13 -1.59 -11.75
N VAL A 68 -13.22 -2.58 -10.86
CA VAL A 68 -13.54 -2.34 -9.45
C VAL A 68 -12.53 -1.41 -8.75
N LEU A 69 -11.25 -1.44 -9.15
CA LEU A 69 -10.25 -0.47 -8.66
C LEU A 69 -10.58 0.98 -9.02
N ALA A 70 -11.24 1.23 -10.16
CA ALA A 70 -11.74 2.56 -10.52
C ALA A 70 -12.81 3.04 -9.53
N GLU A 71 -13.63 2.13 -9.01
CA GLU A 71 -14.61 2.45 -7.96
C GLU A 71 -13.92 2.84 -6.65
N PHE A 72 -12.79 2.23 -6.30
CA PHE A 72 -12.02 2.62 -5.12
C PHE A 72 -11.44 4.03 -5.28
N VAL A 73 -10.90 4.35 -6.46
CA VAL A 73 -10.46 5.71 -6.79
C VAL A 73 -11.63 6.70 -6.74
N ARG A 74 -12.81 6.31 -7.25
CA ARG A 74 -14.02 7.15 -7.20
C ARG A 74 -14.46 7.41 -5.76
N LEU A 75 -14.43 6.42 -4.88
CA LEU A 75 -14.78 6.58 -3.47
C LEU A 75 -13.90 7.62 -2.78
N LEU A 76 -12.59 7.59 -3.03
CA LEU A 76 -11.65 8.58 -2.50
C LEU A 76 -11.95 10.01 -2.99
N LYS A 77 -12.44 10.15 -4.23
CA LYS A 77 -12.83 11.45 -4.81
C LYS A 77 -14.13 12.01 -4.24
N ILE A 78 -15.13 11.15 -4.00
CA ILE A 78 -16.45 11.59 -3.50
C ILE A 78 -16.52 11.69 -1.97
N SER A 79 -15.53 11.15 -1.26
CA SER A 79 -15.51 11.09 0.21
C SER A 79 -14.19 11.61 0.76
N ARG A 80 -14.26 12.72 1.49
CA ARG A 80 -13.17 13.22 2.33
C ARG A 80 -13.19 12.62 3.74
N ASN A 81 -14.05 11.63 4.00
CA ASN A 81 -14.16 11.02 5.32
C ASN A 81 -12.91 10.15 5.59
N PRO A 82 -12.09 10.46 6.62
CA PRO A 82 -10.86 9.71 6.89
C PRO A 82 -11.11 8.21 7.13
N ARG A 83 -12.28 7.84 7.65
CA ARG A 83 -12.65 6.43 7.87
C ARG A 83 -12.84 5.67 6.55
N ILE A 84 -13.39 6.32 5.54
CA ILE A 84 -13.57 5.72 4.21
C ILE A 84 -12.23 5.62 3.50
N GLN A 85 -11.40 6.66 3.60
CA GLN A 85 -10.04 6.65 3.06
C GLN A 85 -9.21 5.52 3.70
N ALA A 86 -9.26 5.40 5.03
CA ALA A 86 -8.63 4.31 5.77
C ALA A 86 -9.15 2.95 5.34
N ALA A 87 -10.47 2.78 5.19
CA ALA A 87 -11.06 1.50 4.75
C ALA A 87 -10.62 1.12 3.33
N VAL A 88 -10.60 2.06 2.38
CA VAL A 88 -10.10 1.82 1.02
C VAL A 88 -8.65 1.36 1.07
N LEU A 89 -7.78 2.08 1.80
CA LEU A 89 -6.36 1.73 1.94
C LEU A 89 -6.18 0.36 2.60
N GLN A 90 -6.91 0.09 3.68
CA GLN A 90 -6.83 -1.15 4.44
C GLN A 90 -7.24 -2.36 3.61
N TYR A 91 -8.45 -2.33 3.03
CA TYR A 91 -8.96 -3.48 2.29
C TYR A 91 -8.19 -3.68 0.99
N LEU A 92 -7.79 -2.61 0.30
CA LEU A 92 -6.91 -2.75 -0.86
C LEU A 92 -5.56 -3.37 -0.50
N SER A 93 -4.99 -3.03 0.66
CA SER A 93 -3.78 -3.69 1.16
C SER A 93 -4.01 -5.18 1.38
N ILE A 94 -5.08 -5.56 2.09
CA ILE A 94 -5.40 -6.98 2.33
C ILE A 94 -5.57 -7.73 1.02
N MET A 95 -6.26 -7.14 0.04
CA MET A 95 -6.46 -7.72 -1.28
C MET A 95 -5.12 -7.96 -1.97
N ILE A 96 -4.31 -6.92 -2.17
CA ILE A 96 -3.01 -7.00 -2.85
C ILE A 96 -2.11 -8.01 -2.16
N GLN A 97 -2.04 -8.00 -0.83
CA GLN A 97 -1.23 -8.95 -0.06
C GLN A 97 -1.61 -10.41 -0.38
N ASN A 98 -2.90 -10.69 -0.48
CA ASN A 98 -3.43 -12.03 -0.69
C ASN A 98 -3.38 -12.53 -2.13
N LEU A 99 -3.29 -11.64 -3.13
CA LEU A 99 -3.16 -12.03 -4.54
C LEU A 99 -1.93 -12.92 -4.76
N GLN A 100 -2.14 -14.04 -5.43
CA GLN A 100 -1.11 -15.02 -5.81
C GLN A 100 -0.93 -15.07 -7.33
N SER A 101 -1.98 -14.83 -8.11
CA SER A 101 -1.87 -14.85 -9.57
C SER A 101 -1.03 -13.68 -10.07
N GLU A 102 -0.05 -13.97 -10.92
CA GLU A 102 0.71 -12.95 -11.62
C GLU A 102 -0.23 -12.04 -12.41
N GLN A 103 -1.19 -12.62 -13.15
CA GLN A 103 -2.18 -11.87 -13.92
C GLN A 103 -2.93 -10.86 -13.06
N ALA A 104 -3.26 -11.22 -11.82
CA ALA A 104 -3.94 -10.33 -10.91
C ALA A 104 -3.07 -9.16 -10.45
N ILE A 105 -1.80 -9.44 -10.12
CA ILE A 105 -0.81 -8.42 -9.76
C ILE A 105 -0.56 -7.47 -10.94
N TYR A 106 -0.35 -8.02 -12.15
CA TYR A 106 -0.19 -7.26 -13.39
C TYR A 106 -1.39 -6.35 -13.66
N TYR A 107 -2.62 -6.87 -13.53
CA TYR A 107 -3.82 -6.05 -13.68
C TYR A 107 -3.84 -4.90 -12.66
N CYS A 108 -3.59 -5.16 -11.38
CA CYS A 108 -3.62 -4.12 -10.36
C CYS A 108 -2.63 -2.98 -10.67
N PHE A 109 -1.45 -3.28 -11.20
CA PHE A 109 -0.39 -2.27 -11.40
C PHE A 109 -0.44 -1.58 -12.77
N SER A 110 -0.95 -2.23 -13.80
CA SER A 110 -0.87 -1.74 -15.20
C SER A 110 -1.88 -0.64 -15.58
N ASN A 111 -2.93 -0.43 -14.80
CA ASN A 111 -4.04 0.47 -15.16
C ASN A 111 -3.96 1.87 -14.51
N GLY A 112 -2.92 2.14 -13.71
CA GLY A 112 -2.71 3.45 -13.07
C GLY A 112 -3.62 3.74 -11.88
N TYR A 113 -4.53 2.83 -11.47
CA TYR A 113 -5.37 3.05 -10.29
C TYR A 113 -4.55 3.06 -9.00
N ILE A 114 -3.57 2.17 -8.86
CA ILE A 114 -2.66 2.17 -7.70
C ILE A 114 -1.91 3.49 -7.60
N ASN A 115 -1.31 3.97 -8.70
CA ASN A 115 -0.67 5.28 -8.72
C ASN A 115 -1.65 6.41 -8.36
N SER A 116 -2.90 6.36 -8.84
CA SER A 116 -3.93 7.34 -8.49
C SER A 116 -4.29 7.34 -7.00
N ILE A 117 -4.30 6.17 -6.36
CA ILE A 117 -4.55 6.02 -4.92
C ILE A 117 -3.34 6.51 -4.13
N ILE A 118 -2.11 6.19 -4.55
CA ILE A 118 -0.87 6.69 -3.93
C ILE A 118 -0.84 8.23 -3.97
N THR A 119 -1.11 8.83 -5.12
CA THR A 119 -1.05 10.29 -5.28
C THR A 119 -2.32 11.02 -4.82
N HIS A 120 -3.27 10.33 -4.19
CA HIS A 120 -4.49 10.97 -3.69
C HIS A 120 -4.15 11.93 -2.55
N GLU A 121 -4.86 13.06 -2.49
CA GLU A 121 -4.65 14.08 -1.44
C GLU A 121 -5.27 13.63 -0.11
N TYR A 122 -4.43 13.06 0.76
CA TYR A 122 -4.80 12.66 2.12
C TYR A 122 -4.41 13.74 3.14
N GLU A 123 -5.25 13.91 4.16
CA GLU A 123 -4.97 14.79 5.31
C GLU A 123 -4.49 13.95 6.50
N PHE A 124 -3.19 13.96 6.79
CA PHE A 124 -2.57 13.13 7.84
C PHE A 124 -2.52 13.78 9.23
N HIS A 125 -3.25 14.88 9.46
CA HIS A 125 -3.11 15.70 10.66
C HIS A 125 -3.58 15.03 11.97
N ALA A 126 -4.46 14.04 11.91
CA ALA A 126 -4.96 13.34 13.09
C ALA A 126 -5.43 11.90 12.77
N GLY A 127 -5.22 11.00 13.73
CA GLY A 127 -5.66 9.61 13.67
C GLY A 127 -4.73 8.68 12.90
N ASP A 128 -5.20 7.46 12.64
CA ASP A 128 -4.36 6.37 12.15
C ASP A 128 -4.22 6.31 10.62
N LEU A 129 -4.69 7.33 9.88
CA LEU A 129 -4.70 7.31 8.42
C LEU A 129 -3.29 7.14 7.83
N ALA A 130 -2.28 7.75 8.44
CA ALA A 130 -0.87 7.59 8.06
C ALA A 130 -0.42 6.12 8.17
N LEU A 131 -0.87 5.39 9.20
CA LEU A 131 -0.56 3.97 9.39
C LEU A 131 -1.16 3.12 8.26
N TYR A 132 -2.43 3.35 7.91
CA TYR A 132 -3.08 2.66 6.80
C TYR A 132 -2.40 2.96 5.46
N TYR A 133 -2.04 4.22 5.23
CA TYR A 133 -1.36 4.66 4.01
C TYR A 133 0.01 4.01 3.86
N VAL A 134 0.85 4.09 4.90
CA VAL A 134 2.20 3.49 4.87
C VAL A 134 2.12 1.96 4.78
N SER A 135 1.15 1.32 5.42
CA SER A 135 0.89 -0.13 5.27
C SER A 135 0.50 -0.49 3.84
N PHE A 136 -0.31 0.34 3.18
CA PHE A 136 -0.65 0.19 1.77
C PHE A 136 0.57 0.31 0.87
N LEU A 137 1.38 1.37 1.02
CA LEU A 137 2.61 1.52 0.25
C LEU A 137 3.54 0.31 0.43
N ARG A 138 3.74 -0.16 1.67
CA ARG A 138 4.57 -1.33 1.98
C ARG A 138 4.04 -2.61 1.32
N THR A 139 2.71 -2.76 1.29
CA THR A 139 2.08 -3.91 0.63
C THR A 139 2.31 -3.89 -0.88
N VAL A 140 2.15 -2.72 -1.52
CA VAL A 140 2.44 -2.54 -2.95
C VAL A 140 3.91 -2.84 -3.25
N SER A 141 4.84 -2.30 -2.45
CA SER A 141 6.28 -2.56 -2.65
C SER A 141 6.64 -4.03 -2.48
N GLY A 142 5.93 -4.77 -1.62
CA GLY A 142 6.15 -6.20 -1.40
C GLY A 142 5.76 -7.09 -2.59
N LYS A 143 5.02 -6.57 -3.57
CA LYS A 143 4.66 -7.28 -4.81
C LYS A 143 5.49 -6.81 -6.01
N LEU A 144 6.45 -5.90 -5.80
CA LEU A 144 7.34 -5.48 -6.87
C LEU A 144 8.34 -6.57 -7.23
N SER A 145 8.53 -6.74 -8.53
CA SER A 145 9.59 -7.50 -9.15
C SER A 145 10.19 -6.68 -10.28
N LYS A 146 11.25 -7.21 -10.91
CA LYS A 146 11.86 -6.60 -12.09
C LYS A 146 10.84 -6.38 -13.22
N ASP A 147 9.84 -7.25 -13.32
CA ASP A 147 8.85 -7.20 -14.40
C ASP A 147 7.65 -6.30 -14.08
N THR A 148 7.36 -6.03 -12.80
CA THR A 148 6.19 -5.25 -12.39
C THR A 148 6.51 -3.80 -12.03
N VAL A 149 7.76 -3.48 -11.70
CA VAL A 149 8.16 -2.11 -11.31
C VAL A 149 7.93 -1.09 -12.42
N CYS A 150 8.11 -1.49 -13.68
CA CYS A 150 7.89 -0.65 -14.85
C CYS A 150 6.42 -0.17 -14.96
N LEU A 151 5.47 -0.89 -14.36
CA LEU A 151 4.04 -0.56 -14.37
C LEU A 151 3.68 0.57 -13.40
N LEU A 152 4.52 0.82 -12.39
CA LEU A 152 4.28 1.86 -11.38
C LEU A 152 5.12 3.12 -11.59
N VAL A 153 6.07 3.11 -12.52
CA VAL A 153 6.89 4.28 -12.86
C VAL A 153 6.39 4.95 -14.14
N LYS A 154 6.69 6.24 -14.29
CA LYS A 154 6.59 6.93 -15.58
C LYS A 154 7.98 7.11 -16.15
N THR A 155 8.14 6.80 -17.42
CA THR A 155 9.40 6.97 -18.14
C THR A 155 9.25 8.02 -19.25
N GLN A 156 10.33 8.74 -19.52
CA GLN A 156 10.51 9.61 -20.67
C GLN A 156 11.93 9.43 -21.17
N GLU A 157 12.11 9.15 -22.47
CA GLU A 157 13.44 8.95 -23.08
C GLU A 157 14.32 7.95 -22.29
N ASP A 158 13.76 6.79 -21.93
CA ASP A 158 14.42 5.71 -21.17
C ASP A 158 14.93 6.11 -19.77
N ALA A 159 14.43 7.22 -19.22
CA ALA A 159 14.65 7.65 -17.85
C ALA A 159 13.33 7.65 -17.06
N VAL A 160 13.37 7.16 -15.82
CA VAL A 160 12.22 7.29 -14.90
C VAL A 160 12.11 8.74 -14.45
N THR A 161 10.97 9.37 -14.71
CA THR A 161 10.69 10.76 -14.32
C THR A 161 9.76 10.85 -13.12
N SER A 162 9.00 9.78 -12.84
CA SER A 162 8.10 9.73 -11.70
C SER A 162 8.02 8.32 -11.14
N PHE A 163 8.19 8.20 -9.83
CA PHE A 163 7.93 6.97 -9.09
C PHE A 163 7.15 7.31 -7.80
N PRO A 164 5.81 7.44 -7.89
CA PRO A 164 4.97 7.86 -6.76
C PRO A 164 5.16 7.00 -5.51
N LEU A 165 5.26 5.68 -5.67
CA LEU A 165 5.43 4.77 -4.54
C LEU A 165 6.66 5.10 -3.68
N TYR A 166 7.82 5.35 -4.30
CA TYR A 166 9.04 5.70 -3.56
C TYR A 166 8.98 7.12 -3.01
N THR A 167 8.63 8.09 -3.87
CA THR A 167 8.62 9.51 -3.53
C THR A 167 7.64 9.84 -2.41
N GLU A 168 6.46 9.24 -2.40
CA GLU A 168 5.50 9.40 -1.30
C GLU A 168 5.94 8.69 -0.02
N ALA A 169 6.56 7.52 -0.13
CA ALA A 169 7.04 6.77 1.03
C ALA A 169 8.12 7.53 1.83
N ILE A 170 9.12 8.10 1.14
CA ILE A 170 10.24 8.77 1.83
C ILE A 170 9.82 10.05 2.57
N ARG A 171 8.66 10.63 2.25
CA ARG A 171 8.08 11.75 3.04
C ARG A 171 7.79 11.36 4.49
N PHE A 172 7.59 10.06 4.76
CA PHE A 172 7.34 9.52 6.09
C PHE A 172 8.61 8.97 6.78
N ALA A 173 9.78 9.11 6.16
CA ALA A 173 11.06 8.62 6.70
C ALA A 173 11.37 9.14 8.12
N HIS A 174 10.94 10.36 8.42
CA HIS A 174 11.17 11.06 9.68
C HIS A 174 9.91 11.16 10.56
N HIS A 175 8.90 10.33 10.31
CA HIS A 175 7.66 10.33 11.09
C HIS A 175 7.93 10.02 12.58
N GLY A 176 7.19 10.64 13.51
CA GLY A 176 7.42 10.48 14.95
C GLY A 176 7.22 9.03 15.44
N GLU A 177 6.32 8.29 14.80
CA GLU A 177 6.05 6.89 15.13
C GLU A 177 7.08 5.92 14.53
N LYS A 178 7.72 5.13 15.39
CA LYS A 178 8.74 4.15 14.98
C LYS A 178 8.20 3.07 14.05
N MET A 179 6.95 2.66 14.21
CA MET A 179 6.32 1.65 13.36
C MET A 179 6.26 2.11 11.89
N ILE A 180 5.90 3.38 11.67
CA ILE A 180 5.91 4.00 10.34
C ILE A 180 7.33 4.00 9.78
N GLN A 181 8.33 4.45 10.55
CA GLN A 181 9.72 4.43 10.09
C GLN A 181 10.19 3.02 9.70
N THR A 182 9.83 1.99 10.49
CA THR A 182 10.16 0.59 10.19
C THR A 182 9.50 0.12 8.89
N ALA A 183 8.24 0.47 8.67
CA ALA A 183 7.55 0.15 7.42
C ALA A 183 8.18 0.85 6.21
N ILE A 184 8.59 2.11 6.33
CA ILE A 184 9.33 2.83 5.28
C ILE A 184 10.68 2.18 4.99
N ARG A 185 11.44 1.78 6.03
CA ARG A 185 12.70 1.03 5.83
C ARG A 185 12.45 -0.27 5.07
N SER A 186 11.46 -1.07 5.49
CA SER A 186 11.09 -2.31 4.80
C SER A 186 10.70 -2.06 3.35
N LEU A 187 9.89 -1.03 3.08
CA LEU A 187 9.48 -0.64 1.72
C LEU A 187 10.69 -0.27 0.86
N THR A 188 11.59 0.58 1.38
CA THR A 188 12.77 1.01 0.61
C THR A 188 13.70 -0.15 0.31
N LEU A 189 13.86 -1.11 1.24
CA LEU A 189 14.61 -2.34 0.99
C LEU A 189 13.96 -3.18 -0.12
N SER A 190 12.63 -3.34 -0.12
CA SER A 190 11.92 -4.05 -1.19
C SER A 190 12.18 -3.41 -2.55
N ILE A 191 12.14 -2.07 -2.63
CA ILE A 191 12.40 -1.34 -3.87
C ILE A 191 13.86 -1.50 -4.31
N TYR A 192 14.82 -1.37 -3.39
CA TYR A 192 16.24 -1.53 -3.72
C TYR A 192 16.58 -2.95 -4.20
N ASN A 193 15.81 -3.96 -3.74
CA ASN A 193 16.01 -5.35 -4.13
C ASN A 193 15.51 -5.69 -5.55
N VAL A 194 14.65 -4.86 -6.16
CA VAL A 194 14.07 -5.11 -7.50
C VAL A 194 15.14 -5.24 -8.60
N SER A 195 16.32 -4.64 -8.40
CA SER A 195 17.46 -4.77 -9.33
C SER A 195 17.12 -4.34 -10.77
N ASP A 196 16.48 -3.18 -10.90
CA ASP A 196 16.20 -2.51 -12.18
C ASP A 196 17.06 -1.25 -12.36
N ASP A 197 17.73 -1.13 -13.51
CA ASP A 197 18.71 -0.07 -13.78
C ASP A 197 18.07 1.32 -13.88
N MET A 198 16.87 1.42 -14.47
CA MET A 198 16.19 2.70 -14.63
C MET A 198 15.72 3.23 -13.28
N VAL A 199 15.16 2.33 -12.46
CA VAL A 199 14.77 2.66 -11.08
C VAL A 199 16.00 3.00 -10.25
N TYR A 200 17.09 2.24 -10.36
CA TYR A 200 18.33 2.54 -9.63
C TYR A 200 18.86 3.95 -9.95
N ARG A 201 18.91 4.34 -11.22
CA ARG A 201 19.33 5.70 -11.62
C ARG A 201 18.44 6.78 -11.02
N PHE A 202 17.12 6.56 -11.02
CA PHE A 202 16.19 7.49 -10.37
C PHE A 202 16.48 7.65 -8.87
N LEU A 203 16.66 6.53 -8.16
CA LEU A 203 16.95 6.54 -6.72
C LEU A 203 18.27 7.23 -6.37
N MET A 204 19.25 7.22 -7.28
CA MET A 204 20.55 7.88 -7.10
C MET A 204 20.57 9.35 -7.54
N THR A 205 19.45 9.86 -8.07
CA THR A 205 19.32 11.26 -8.50
C THR A 205 18.66 12.10 -7.39
N PRO A 206 19.16 13.29 -7.06
CA PRO A 206 18.48 14.20 -6.13
C PRO A 206 17.10 14.65 -6.67
N PRO A 207 16.10 14.87 -5.79
CA PRO A 207 16.18 14.80 -4.33
C PRO A 207 15.99 13.37 -3.76
N THR A 208 15.67 12.39 -4.59
CA THR A 208 15.35 11.03 -4.13
C THR A 208 16.51 10.30 -3.46
N SER A 209 17.76 10.63 -3.82
CA SER A 209 18.97 10.08 -3.20
C SER A 209 19.25 10.59 -1.78
N GLU A 210 18.60 11.66 -1.34
CA GLU A 210 18.84 12.28 -0.03
C GLU A 210 18.48 11.32 1.11
N TYR A 211 17.37 10.59 0.98
CA TYR A 211 16.95 9.62 2.00
C TYR A 211 17.99 8.52 2.22
N PHE A 212 18.63 8.02 1.16
CA PHE A 212 19.71 7.04 1.28
C PHE A 212 20.91 7.66 2.02
N SER A 213 21.26 8.90 1.68
CA SER A 213 22.33 9.63 2.36
C SER A 213 22.04 9.81 3.87
N ASP A 214 20.80 10.18 4.22
CA ASP A 214 20.35 10.30 5.61
C ASP A 214 20.44 8.98 6.38
N LEU A 215 20.13 7.85 5.73
CA LEU A 215 20.28 6.53 6.35
C LEU A 215 21.75 6.22 6.67
N PHE A 216 22.66 6.51 5.74
CA PHE A 216 24.09 6.31 5.96
C PHE A 216 24.65 7.22 7.05
N LEU A 217 24.20 8.48 7.10
CA LEU A 217 24.58 9.42 8.15
C LEU A 217 24.14 8.93 9.53
N LYS A 218 22.88 8.49 9.66
CA LYS A 218 22.38 7.91 10.92
C LYS A 218 23.14 6.66 11.32
N LEU A 219 23.41 5.76 10.38
CA LEU A 219 24.19 4.56 10.66
C LEU A 219 25.59 4.92 11.17
N ARG A 220 26.24 5.91 10.55
CA ARG A 220 27.54 6.41 10.99
C ARG A 220 27.48 6.96 12.42
N GLU A 221 26.45 7.75 12.74
CA GLU A 221 26.25 8.30 14.10
C GLU A 221 26.08 7.18 15.14
N GLU A 222 25.26 6.17 14.85
CA GLU A 222 25.08 5.00 15.71
C GLU A 222 26.38 4.21 15.91
N CYS A 223 27.18 4.02 14.85
CA CYS A 223 28.48 3.37 14.94
C CYS A 223 29.47 4.17 15.83
N VAL A 224 29.50 5.51 15.70
CA VAL A 224 30.35 6.37 16.53
C VAL A 224 29.91 6.34 18.00
N HIS A 225 28.60 6.35 18.25
CA HIS A 225 28.06 6.24 19.60
C HIS A 225 28.41 4.89 20.25
N LEU A 226 28.30 3.80 19.47
CA LEU A 226 28.69 2.47 19.91
C LEU A 226 30.18 2.39 20.23
N ASP A 227 31.05 2.92 19.35
CA ASP A 227 32.51 2.97 19.56
C ASP A 227 32.86 3.74 20.85
N THR A 228 32.25 4.91 21.03
CA THR A 228 32.43 5.73 22.26
C THR A 228 32.03 4.95 23.51
N THR A 229 30.91 4.23 23.47
CA THR A 229 30.41 3.42 24.60
C THR A 229 31.34 2.24 24.91
N ILE A 230 31.86 1.57 23.87
CA ILE A 230 32.83 0.47 24.04
C ILE A 230 34.13 0.98 24.64
N CYS A 231 34.63 2.13 24.16
CA CYS A 231 35.81 2.78 24.71
C CYS A 231 35.62 3.16 26.18
N SER A 232 34.50 3.78 26.55
CA SER A 232 34.24 4.15 27.96
C SER A 232 34.16 2.93 28.88
N LEU A 233 33.56 1.82 28.42
CA LEU A 233 33.52 0.58 29.19
C LEU A 233 34.92 0.00 29.41
N ARG A 234 35.80 0.04 28.40
CA ARG A 234 37.19 -0.42 28.55
C ARG A 234 37.94 0.36 29.64
N TYR A 235 37.73 1.67 29.76
CA TYR A 235 38.34 2.46 30.83
C TYR A 235 37.83 2.03 32.21
N VAL A 236 36.52 1.87 32.40
CA VAL A 236 35.92 1.44 33.68
C VAL A 236 36.42 0.06 34.14
N PHE A 237 36.56 -0.89 33.21
CA PHE A 237 37.07 -2.24 33.52
C PHE A 237 38.59 -2.30 33.70
N SER A 238 39.32 -1.27 33.30
CA SER A 238 40.77 -1.15 33.53
C SER A 238 41.08 -0.59 34.91
N ASP A 239 40.22 0.30 35.44
CA ASP A 239 40.37 0.90 36.78
C ASP A 239 39.87 0.02 37.94
N THR A 240 39.14 -1.06 37.66
CA THR A 240 38.61 -2.00 38.68
C THR A 240 39.51 -3.21 38.96
N LYS A 241 40.74 -3.23 38.42
CA LYS A 241 41.73 -4.31 38.60
C LYS A 241 42.89 -3.97 39.57
N CYS A 242 42.74 -2.98 40.45
CA CYS A 242 43.69 -2.70 41.54
C CYS A 242 43.21 -3.23 42.88
#